data_AF-A0A3P6TRZ8-F1
#
_entry.id   AF-A0A3P6TRZ8-F1
#
_cell.length_a   1.000
_cell.length_b   1.000
_cell.length_c   1.000
_cell.angle_alpha   90.00
_cell.angle_beta   90.00
_cell.angle_gamma   90.00
#
_symmetry.space_group_name_H-M   'P 1'
#
loop_
_entity.id
_entity.type
_entity.pdbx_description
1 polymer ?
#
loop_
_entity_poly.entity_id
_entity_poly.type
_entity_poly.pdbx_seq_one_letter_code
_entity_poly.pdbx_strand_id
1 'polypeptide(L)'
;MKHDLCYDKAIYDGDCYDTAEEYVLPYSWKCVQGESICLNHENSKCASAICACDSEVVKCWSRFEKPKIHPKCVKMHSNRYRCRHPLLHFSS
;
A
#
# COMPACT_ATOMS: atom_id res chain seq x y z
N MET A 1 1.70 -4.68 7.20
CA MET A 1 0.64 -4.73 8.23
C MET A 1 -0.01 -3.37 8.45
N LYS A 2 0.60 -2.35 9.10
CA LYS A 2 -0.11 -1.06 9.31
C LYS A 2 -0.43 -0.31 8.00
N HIS A 3 0.49 -0.35 7.04
CA HIS A 3 0.29 0.24 5.72
C HIS A 3 -0.82 -0.49 4.94
N ASP A 4 -0.76 -1.82 4.86
CA ASP A 4 -1.82 -2.65 4.27
C ASP A 4 -3.20 -2.36 4.88
N LEU A 5 -3.30 -2.24 6.21
CA LEU A 5 -4.57 -1.90 6.87
C LEU A 5 -5.08 -0.49 6.54
N CYS A 6 -4.17 0.44 6.21
CA CYS A 6 -4.55 1.79 5.77
C CYS A 6 -5.18 1.74 4.37
N TYR A 7 -4.62 0.92 3.48
CA TYR A 7 -5.17 0.65 2.16
C TYR A 7 -6.54 -0.04 2.24
N ASP A 8 -6.64 -1.12 3.04
CA ASP A 8 -7.91 -1.82 3.28
C ASP A 8 -9.00 -0.85 3.77
N LYS A 9 -8.63 0.09 4.64
CA LYS A 9 -9.54 1.13 5.14
C LYS A 9 -10.00 2.09 4.05
N ALA A 10 -9.12 2.50 3.13
CA ALA A 10 -9.48 3.39 2.03
C ALA A 10 -10.52 2.76 1.09
N ILE A 11 -10.46 1.45 0.86
CA ILE A 11 -11.53 0.71 0.15
C ILE A 11 -12.79 0.65 1.01
N TYR A 12 -12.66 0.25 2.28
CA TYR A 12 -13.80 0.07 3.17
C TYR A 12 -14.62 1.35 3.35
N ASP A 13 -13.95 2.50 3.45
CA ASP A 13 -14.59 3.82 3.57
C ASP A 13 -15.16 4.32 2.22
N GLY A 14 -14.89 3.63 1.11
CA GLY A 14 -15.33 4.00 -0.23
C GLY A 14 -14.55 5.16 -0.84
N ASP A 15 -13.35 5.45 -0.33
CA ASP A 15 -12.45 6.44 -0.91
C ASP A 15 -11.79 5.91 -2.19
N CYS A 16 -11.47 4.62 -2.21
CA CYS A 16 -11.00 3.85 -3.36
C CYS A 16 -12.06 2.84 -3.81
N TYR A 17 -12.14 2.58 -5.13
CA TYR A 17 -13.12 1.63 -5.68
C TYR A 17 -12.75 0.18 -5.39
N ASP A 18 -11.48 -0.19 -5.58
CA ASP A 18 -10.98 -1.54 -5.37
C ASP A 18 -9.47 -1.57 -5.03
N THR A 19 -8.96 -2.77 -4.77
CA THR A 19 -7.54 -3.03 -4.43
C THR A 19 -6.58 -2.73 -5.59
N ALA A 20 -7.04 -2.71 -6.83
CA ALA A 20 -6.15 -2.39 -7.94
C ALA A 20 -5.71 -0.93 -7.88
N GLU A 21 -6.63 -0.01 -7.51
CA GLU A 21 -6.35 1.42 -7.41
C GLU A 21 -5.21 1.76 -6.45
N GLU A 22 -5.06 1.01 -5.36
CA GLU A 22 -3.98 1.18 -4.36
C GLU A 22 -2.57 1.15 -4.97
N TYR A 23 -2.39 0.41 -6.06
CA TYR A 23 -1.08 0.16 -6.67
C TYR A 23 -0.89 0.84 -8.02
N VAL A 24 -1.97 1.21 -8.71
CA VAL A 24 -1.91 1.73 -10.08
C VAL A 24 -2.36 3.18 -10.20
N LEU A 25 -3.09 3.72 -9.22
CA LEU A 25 -3.59 5.08 -9.27
C LEU A 25 -2.43 6.08 -9.01
N PRO A 26 -2.07 6.91 -10.00
CA PRO A 26 -1.04 7.90 -9.79
C PRO A 26 -1.57 9.01 -8.88
N TYR A 27 -0.69 9.49 -8.01
CA TYR A 27 -0.99 10.60 -7.12
C TYR A 27 0.19 11.58 -7.03
N SER A 28 -0.10 12.84 -6.78
CA SER A 28 0.88 13.92 -6.72
C SER A 28 1.36 14.16 -5.30
N TRP A 29 2.68 14.22 -5.11
CA TRP A 29 3.32 14.51 -3.84
C TRP A 29 4.64 15.28 -4.06
N LYS A 30 5.16 15.90 -3.01
CA LYS A 30 6.51 16.49 -3.00
C LYS A 30 7.22 16.21 -1.69
N CYS A 31 8.55 16.14 -1.75
CA CYS A 31 9.41 16.06 -0.58
C CYS A 31 9.93 17.46 -0.26
N VAL A 32 9.66 17.96 0.94
CA VAL A 32 10.15 19.26 1.41
C VAL A 32 10.80 19.04 2.76
N GLN A 33 12.08 19.36 2.89
CA GLN A 33 12.84 19.23 4.14
C GLN A 33 12.78 17.82 4.76
N GLY A 34 12.67 16.77 3.94
CA GLY A 34 12.57 15.38 4.40
C GLY A 34 11.17 14.95 4.82
N GLU A 35 10.16 15.81 4.68
CA GLU A 35 8.75 15.48 4.89
C GLU A 35 8.02 15.28 3.56
N SER A 36 7.14 14.27 3.51
CA SER A 36 6.26 14.02 2.37
C SER A 36 5.01 14.88 2.47
N ILE A 37 4.72 15.63 1.40
CA ILE A 37 3.56 16.50 1.28
C ILE A 37 2.70 16.03 0.11
N CYS A 38 1.46 15.63 0.40
CA CYS A 38 0.47 15.26 -0.59
C CYS A 38 -0.09 16.51 -1.29
N LEU A 39 -0.19 16.46 -2.63
CA LEU A 39 -0.63 17.59 -3.48
C LEU A 39 -1.94 17.32 -4.21
N ASN A 40 -2.59 16.22 -3.88
CA ASN A 40 -3.89 15.88 -4.46
C ASN A 40 -4.93 16.84 -3.90
N HIS A 41 -5.05 18.00 -4.54
CA HIS A 41 -6.11 18.95 -4.28
C HIS A 41 -7.37 18.43 -4.98
N GLU A 42 -8.26 17.86 -4.16
CA GLU A 42 -9.71 17.66 -4.36
C GLU A 42 -10.19 16.75 -5.51
N ASN A 43 -9.37 16.42 -6.51
CA ASN A 43 -9.84 15.73 -7.72
C ASN A 43 -9.92 14.19 -7.60
N SER A 44 -9.36 13.58 -6.55
CA SER A 44 -9.49 12.14 -6.29
C SER A 44 -9.37 11.83 -4.81
N LYS A 45 -10.43 11.23 -4.25
CA LYS A 45 -10.46 10.75 -2.86
C LYS A 45 -9.44 9.64 -2.64
N CYS A 46 -9.42 8.64 -3.53
CA CYS A 46 -8.48 7.53 -3.46
C CYS A 46 -7.02 8.02 -3.50
N ALA A 47 -6.66 8.91 -4.45
CA ALA A 47 -5.30 9.43 -4.54
C ALA A 47 -4.87 10.16 -3.25
N SER A 48 -5.81 10.84 -2.60
CA SER A 48 -5.57 11.53 -1.33
C SER A 48 -5.38 10.53 -0.18
N ALA A 49 -6.23 9.50 -0.09
CA ALA A 49 -6.15 8.44 0.91
C ALA A 49 -4.85 7.63 0.79
N ILE A 50 -4.51 7.18 -0.41
CA ILE A 50 -3.28 6.42 -0.68
C ILE A 50 -2.04 7.26 -0.37
N CYS A 51 -2.02 8.53 -0.78
CA CYS A 51 -0.90 9.42 -0.44
C CYS A 51 -0.73 9.62 1.07
N ALA A 52 -1.84 9.69 1.82
CA ALA A 52 -1.79 9.78 3.28
C ALA A 52 -1.21 8.49 3.89
N CYS A 53 -1.67 7.32 3.45
CA CYS A 53 -1.14 6.03 3.87
C CYS A 53 0.37 5.89 3.59
N ASP A 54 0.81 6.30 2.40
CA ASP A 54 2.23 6.28 2.02
C ASP A 54 3.06 7.28 2.83
N SER A 55 2.52 8.47 3.10
CA SER A 55 3.19 9.45 3.96
C SER A 55 3.39 8.93 5.39
N GLU A 56 2.40 8.23 5.95
CA GLU A 56 2.51 7.60 7.26
C GLU A 56 3.57 6.49 7.30
N VAL A 57 3.64 5.65 6.25
CA VAL A 57 4.62 4.56 6.23
C VAL A 57 6.04 5.09 6.07
N VAL A 58 6.26 6.09 5.21
CA VAL A 58 7.56 6.74 5.05
C VAL A 58 8.00 7.41 6.35
N LYS A 59 7.10 8.11 7.04
CA LYS A 59 7.36 8.69 8.36
C LYS A 59 7.66 7.63 9.42
N CYS A 60 7.04 6.46 9.33
CA CYS A 60 7.35 5.34 10.22
C CYS A 60 8.76 4.80 9.95
N TRP A 61 9.11 4.59 8.69
CA TRP A 61 10.41 4.05 8.27
C TRP A 61 11.57 5.00 8.53
N SER A 62 11.37 6.33 8.45
CA SER A 62 12.43 7.32 8.68
C SER A 62 13.04 7.27 10.09
N ARG A 63 12.36 6.62 11.03
CA ARG A 63 12.81 6.41 12.41
C ARG A 63 13.87 5.32 12.55
N PHE A 64 14.10 4.52 11.51
CA PHE A 64 15.00 3.38 11.53
C PHE A 64 16.14 3.58 10.54
N GLU A 65 17.32 3.05 10.88
CA GLU A 65 18.40 2.98 9.89
C GLU A 65 17.99 2.09 8.72
N LYS A 66 18.37 2.51 7.50
CA LYS A 66 18.19 1.67 6.32
C LYS A 66 18.90 0.33 6.55
N PRO A 67 18.23 -0.82 6.31
CA PRO A 67 18.87 -2.12 6.42
C PRO A 67 20.15 -2.21 5.59
N LYS A 68 21.27 -2.56 6.23
CA LYS A 68 22.58 -2.72 5.56
C LYS A 68 22.66 -4.00 4.74
N ILE A 69 21.82 -4.98 5.08
CA ILE A 69 21.78 -6.29 4.45
C ILE A 69 20.53 -6.34 3.57
N HIS A 70 20.74 -6.62 2.29
CA HIS A 70 19.68 -6.96 1.35
C HIS A 70 19.69 -8.48 1.19
N PRO A 71 19.00 -9.25 2.06
CA PRO A 71 18.98 -10.70 1.92
C PRO A 71 18.40 -11.05 0.55
N LYS A 72 19.07 -11.92 -0.19
CA LYS A 72 18.53 -12.43 -1.45
C LYS A 72 17.28 -13.25 -1.13
N CYS A 73 16.23 -13.10 -1.94
CA CYS A 73 15.10 -14.00 -1.89
C CYS A 73 15.61 -15.41 -2.23
N VAL A 74 15.66 -16.28 -1.22
CA VAL A 74 15.99 -17.69 -1.43
C VAL A 74 14.70 -18.35 -1.86
N LYS A 75 14.63 -18.81 -3.12
CA LYS A 75 13.54 -19.67 -3.57
C LYS A 75 13.55 -20.92 -2.70
N MET A 76 12.67 -21.00 -1.70
CA MET A 76 12.35 -22.28 -1.11
C MET A 76 11.72 -23.11 -2.22
N HIS A 77 12.37 -24.20 -2.62
CA HIS A 77 11.71 -25.25 -3.39
C HIS A 77 10.67 -25.91 -2.47
N SER A 78 9.56 -25.22 -2.22
CA SER A 78 8.42 -25.79 -1.53
C SER A 78 7.81 -26.82 -2.47
N ASN A 79 8.21 -28.08 -2.29
CA ASN A 79 7.49 -29.19 -2.85
C ASN A 79 6.05 -29.14 -2.27
N ARG A 80 5.09 -28.72 -3.10
CA ARG A 80 3.63 -28.80 -2.89
C ARG A 80 3.11 -28.30 -1.54
N TYR A 81 2.85 -27.01 -1.43
CA TYR A 81 1.68 -26.55 -0.69
C TYR A 81 0.65 -26.02 -1.69
N ARG A 82 -0.45 -26.75 -1.83
CA ARG A 82 -1.65 -26.28 -2.51
C ARG A 82 -2.08 -24.97 -1.84
N CYS A 83 -2.00 -23.85 -2.53
CA CYS A 83 -2.90 -22.74 -2.23
C CYS A 83 -4.32 -23.27 -2.39
N ARG A 84 -5.00 -23.60 -1.27
CA ARG A 84 -6.45 -23.61 -1.27
C ARG A 84 -6.86 -22.15 -1.40
N HIS A 85 -7.20 -21.76 -2.63
CA HIS A 85 -8.09 -20.63 -2.86
C HIS A 85 -9.31 -20.81 -1.93
N PRO A 86 -9.66 -19.84 -1.07
CA PRO A 86 -11.04 -19.71 -0.66
C PRO A 86 -11.82 -19.47 -1.95
N LEU A 87 -12.71 -20.39 -2.29
CA LEU A 87 -13.71 -20.17 -3.33
C LEU A 87 -14.59 -19.00 -2.86
N LEU A 88 -14.27 -17.78 -3.28
CA LEU A 88 -15.27 -16.72 -3.34
C LEU A 88 -16.21 -17.11 -4.50
N HIS A 89 -17.22 -17.90 -4.15
CA HIS A 89 -18.41 -18.09 -4.96
C HIS A 89 -19.06 -16.72 -5.18
N PHE A 90 -18.82 -16.12 -6.35
CA PHE A 90 -19.78 -15.17 -6.89
C PHE A 90 -20.91 -16.00 -7.50
N SER A 91 -22.07 -15.94 -6.85
CA SER A 91 -23.33 -16.47 -7.35
C SER A 91 -24.40 -15.44 -7.08
N SER A 92 -24.73 -14.66 -8.12
CA SER A 92 -26.07 -14.46 -8.69
C SER A 92 -26.11 -13.16 -9.48
#